data_AF-A0A7W0JIM2-F1
#
_entry.id   AF-A0A7W0JIM2-F1
#
_cell.length_a   1.000
_cell.length_b   1.000
_cell.length_c   1.000
_cell.angle_alpha   90.00
_cell.angle_beta   90.00
_cell.angle_gamma   90.00
#
_symmetry.space_group_name_H-M   'P 1'
#
loop_
_entity.id
_entity.type
_entity.pdbx_description
1 polymer ?
#
loop_
_entity_poly.entity_id
_entity_poly.type
_entity_poly.pdbx_seq_one_letter_code
_entity_poly.pdbx_strand_id
1 'polypeptide(L)'
;MADEAKESDGREEGKLSEEEMRENVVRLAFGGDARRYEEFCEVVRGVIPEGTAVVMRGSAVTGQRWKDGAPFDADGPGTSDLDLTFVGDEVLSFYILDGFYLPGVHTKPLSEKDPDIAPDLIPLREKLVAMVTRPVNIQATRNFVMQLRGDWLGQPYLSMIGKVGDS
;
A
#
# COMPACT_ATOMS: atom_id res chain seq x y z
N MET A 1 38.06 -19.19 24.20
CA MET A 1 38.43 -17.80 23.84
C MET A 1 38.75 -17.82 22.35
N ALA A 2 38.00 -17.23 21.43
CA ALA A 2 36.75 -16.49 21.47
C ALA A 2 35.90 -16.99 20.29
N ASP A 3 34.60 -17.14 20.50
CA ASP A 3 33.63 -17.48 19.46
C ASP A 3 33.13 -16.15 18.90
N GLU A 4 33.62 -15.76 17.72
CA GLU A 4 33.11 -14.58 17.01
C GLU A 4 31.77 -14.97 16.37
N ALA A 5 30.69 -14.52 17.00
CA ALA A 5 29.35 -14.59 16.43
C ALA A 5 29.34 -13.80 15.11
N LYS A 6 29.25 -14.53 13.98
CA LYS A 6 28.82 -13.96 12.72
C LYS A 6 27.35 -13.57 12.85
N GLU A 7 27.09 -12.28 12.96
CA GLU A 7 25.79 -11.71 12.60
C GLU A 7 25.52 -12.08 11.14
N SER A 8 24.53 -12.94 10.93
CA SER A 8 24.00 -13.23 9.62
C SER A 8 23.16 -12.02 9.18
N ASP A 9 23.79 -11.10 8.45
CA ASP A 9 23.08 -10.13 7.60
C ASP A 9 22.23 -10.96 6.61
N GLY A 10 20.95 -11.11 6.94
CA GLY A 10 19.98 -11.86 6.16
C GLY A 10 19.61 -11.10 4.88
N ARG A 11 20.57 -10.91 3.98
CA ARG A 11 20.27 -10.55 2.59
C ARG A 11 19.71 -11.78 1.89
N GLU A 12 18.38 -11.87 1.83
CA GLU A 12 17.74 -12.61 0.74
C GLU A 12 18.10 -11.89 -0.56
N GLU A 13 19.14 -12.34 -1.26
CA GLU A 13 19.59 -11.79 -2.54
C GLU A 13 18.40 -11.68 -3.51
N GLY A 14 17.93 -10.44 -3.77
CA GLY A 14 16.93 -10.13 -4.79
C GLY A 14 15.59 -9.56 -4.31
N LYS A 15 15.31 -9.49 -3.00
CA LYS A 15 14.09 -8.84 -2.47
C LYS A 15 14.44 -7.54 -1.75
N LEU A 16 13.73 -6.45 -2.07
CA LEU A 16 13.85 -5.17 -1.37
C LEU A 16 13.51 -5.36 0.12
N SER A 17 14.37 -4.87 1.00
CA SER A 17 14.09 -4.78 2.42
C SER A 17 12.97 -3.77 2.71
N GLU A 18 12.33 -3.88 3.88
CA GLU A 18 11.29 -2.93 4.27
C GLU A 18 11.82 -1.49 4.36
N GLU A 19 13.07 -1.33 4.80
CA GLU A 19 13.75 -0.04 4.87
C GLU A 19 13.93 0.58 3.48
N GLU A 20 14.46 -0.18 2.51
CA GLU A 20 14.59 0.28 1.12
C GLU A 20 13.24 0.63 0.49
N MET A 21 12.21 -0.19 0.77
CA MET A 21 10.83 0.09 0.32
C MET A 21 10.30 1.40 0.91
N ARG A 22 10.55 1.64 2.20
CA ARG A 22 10.14 2.87 2.89
C ARG A 22 10.89 4.09 2.34
N GLU A 23 12.20 3.98 2.14
CA GLU A 23 13.01 5.02 1.52
C GLU A 23 12.52 5.36 0.12
N ASN A 24 12.20 4.35 -0.70
CA ASN A 24 11.61 4.55 -2.02
C ASN A 24 10.30 5.33 -1.93
N VAL A 25 9.37 4.90 -1.09
CA VAL A 25 8.08 5.57 -0.93
C VAL A 25 8.26 7.03 -0.51
N VAL A 26 9.07 7.29 0.52
CA VAL A 26 9.31 8.66 1.00
C VAL A 26 9.94 9.53 -0.10
N ARG A 27 10.99 9.02 -0.76
CA ARG A 27 11.70 9.75 -1.82
C ARG A 27 10.83 10.01 -3.05
N LEU A 28 10.10 8.99 -3.53
CA LEU A 28 9.35 9.03 -4.78
C LEU A 28 7.97 9.68 -4.63
N ALA A 29 7.21 9.26 -3.62
CA ALA A 29 5.82 9.70 -3.45
C ALA A 29 5.68 10.96 -2.59
N PHE A 30 6.61 11.18 -1.64
CA PHE A 30 6.54 12.27 -0.67
C PHE A 30 7.65 13.32 -0.82
N GLY A 31 8.42 13.25 -1.91
CA GLY A 31 9.46 14.23 -2.24
C GLY A 31 10.63 14.23 -1.27
N GLY A 32 10.89 13.11 -0.59
CA GLY A 32 11.95 12.97 0.40
C GLY A 32 11.60 13.49 1.80
N ASP A 33 10.37 13.97 2.03
CA ASP A 33 9.95 14.47 3.34
C ASP A 33 9.19 13.39 4.13
N ALA A 34 9.87 12.76 5.10
CA ALA A 34 9.29 11.74 5.97
C ALA A 34 8.07 12.25 6.76
N ARG A 35 8.00 13.54 7.08
CA ARG A 35 6.86 14.12 7.82
C ARG A 35 5.58 14.09 6.99
N ARG A 36 5.69 14.28 5.66
CA ARG A 36 4.53 14.16 4.75
C ARG A 36 4.03 12.73 4.66
N TYR A 37 4.94 11.75 4.72
CA TYR A 37 4.57 10.34 4.80
C TYR A 37 3.85 10.02 6.12
N GLU A 38 4.36 10.51 7.25
CA GLU A 38 3.73 10.33 8.56
C GLU A 38 2.34 10.97 8.62
N GLU A 39 2.20 12.22 8.15
CA GLU A 39 0.90 12.91 8.07
C GLU A 39 -0.09 12.14 7.20
N PHE A 40 0.35 11.59 6.07
CA PHE A 40 -0.46 10.73 5.22
C PHE A 40 -0.96 9.49 5.98
N CYS A 41 -0.08 8.85 6.76
CA CYS A 41 -0.46 7.70 7.58
C CYS A 41 -1.47 8.09 8.67
N GLU A 42 -1.29 9.23 9.34
CA GLU A 42 -2.23 9.72 10.35
C GLU A 42 -3.62 10.01 9.77
N VAL A 43 -3.68 10.59 8.56
CA VAL A 43 -4.96 10.83 7.86
C VAL A 43 -5.68 9.51 7.56
N VAL A 44 -4.96 8.47 7.13
CA VAL A 44 -5.55 7.15 6.90
C VAL A 44 -6.00 6.51 8.21
N ARG A 45 -5.18 6.55 9.27
CA ARG A 45 -5.51 6.02 10.61
C ARG A 45 -6.80 6.60 11.17
N GLY A 46 -7.08 7.87 10.92
CA GLY A 46 -8.29 8.54 11.40
C GLY A 46 -9.59 8.08 10.75
N VAL A 47 -9.55 7.27 9.68
CA VAL A 47 -10.73 6.82 8.94
C VAL A 47 -10.92 5.31 8.99
N ILE A 48 -9.83 4.53 9.01
CA ILE A 48 -9.93 3.07 8.96
C ILE A 48 -10.43 2.49 10.31
N PRO A 49 -11.18 1.38 10.29
CA PRO A 49 -11.57 0.67 11.50
C PRO A 49 -10.37 0.15 12.29
N GLU A 50 -10.54 -0.04 13.59
CA GLU A 50 -9.54 -0.66 14.46
C GLU A 50 -9.16 -2.06 13.96
N GLY A 51 -7.90 -2.45 14.11
CA GLY A 51 -7.38 -3.73 13.59
C GLY A 51 -7.18 -3.78 12.07
N THR A 52 -7.50 -2.71 11.33
CA THR A 52 -7.20 -2.64 9.90
C THR A 52 -5.72 -2.32 9.67
N ALA A 53 -5.02 -3.19 8.93
CA ALA A 53 -3.69 -2.90 8.44
C ALA A 53 -3.76 -2.18 7.08
N VAL A 54 -2.74 -1.39 6.76
CA VAL A 54 -2.64 -0.69 5.48
C VAL A 54 -1.28 -0.97 4.87
N VAL A 55 -1.29 -1.48 3.64
CA VAL A 55 -0.09 -1.71 2.86
C VAL A 55 -0.07 -0.82 1.62
N MET A 56 1.11 -0.33 1.26
CA MET A 56 1.38 0.28 -0.03
C MET A 56 1.99 -0.76 -0.97
N ARG A 57 1.60 -0.71 -2.24
CA ARG A 57 2.09 -1.61 -3.29
C ARG A 57 2.51 -0.83 -4.53
N GLY A 58 3.02 -1.57 -5.51
CA GLY A 58 3.26 -1.04 -6.85
C GLY A 58 4.52 -0.19 -6.93
N SER A 59 4.53 0.71 -7.91
CA SER A 59 5.76 1.39 -8.34
C SER A 59 6.36 2.35 -7.31
N ALA A 60 5.57 2.85 -6.35
CA ALA A 60 6.08 3.66 -5.25
C ALA A 60 7.00 2.86 -4.31
N VAL A 61 6.76 1.55 -4.20
CA VAL A 61 7.53 0.62 -3.36
C VAL A 61 8.77 0.12 -4.10
N THR A 62 8.60 -0.30 -5.35
CA THR A 62 9.65 -0.94 -6.15
C THR A 62 10.51 0.06 -6.95
N GLY A 63 10.06 1.30 -7.08
CA GLY A 63 10.63 2.32 -7.96
C GLY A 63 10.34 2.12 -9.45
N GLN A 64 9.64 1.05 -9.83
CA GLN A 64 9.37 0.68 -11.22
C GLN A 64 7.96 0.12 -11.40
N ARG A 65 7.32 0.47 -12.50
CA ARG A 65 6.01 -0.02 -12.91
C ARG A 65 6.07 -1.49 -13.27
N TRP A 66 5.16 -2.27 -12.70
CA TRP A 66 5.13 -3.72 -12.93
C TRP A 66 4.94 -4.12 -14.40
N LYS A 67 4.14 -3.36 -15.16
CA LYS A 67 3.71 -3.74 -16.51
C LYS A 67 4.86 -3.76 -17.52
N ASP A 68 5.77 -2.81 -17.44
CA ASP A 68 6.77 -2.51 -18.47
C ASP A 68 8.17 -2.20 -17.89
N GLY A 69 8.34 -2.20 -16.57
CA GLY A 69 9.59 -1.86 -15.90
C GLY A 69 9.93 -0.37 -15.95
N ALA A 70 9.01 0.49 -16.44
CA ALA A 70 9.28 1.92 -16.52
C ALA A 70 9.49 2.51 -15.11
N PRO A 71 10.43 3.46 -14.93
CA PRO A 71 10.61 4.12 -13.65
C PRO A 71 9.33 4.79 -13.13
N PHE A 72 9.24 4.96 -11.81
CA PHE A 72 8.22 5.80 -11.19
C PHE A 72 8.23 7.21 -11.82
N ASP A 73 7.05 7.73 -12.18
CA ASP A 73 6.87 9.00 -12.89
C ASP A 73 7.59 9.08 -14.26
N ALA A 74 7.82 7.95 -14.95
CA ALA A 74 8.46 7.94 -16.28
C ALA A 74 7.71 8.77 -17.34
N ASP A 75 6.39 8.95 -17.19
CA ASP A 75 5.56 9.75 -18.08
C ASP A 75 5.45 11.23 -17.63
N GLY A 76 6.19 11.61 -16.58
CA GLY A 76 6.23 12.96 -16.01
C GLY A 76 5.95 12.96 -14.49
N PRO A 77 6.33 14.02 -13.77
CA PRO A 77 6.07 14.14 -12.33
C PRO A 77 4.58 13.99 -11.99
N GLY A 78 4.26 13.15 -11.01
CA GLY A 78 2.88 12.93 -10.54
C GLY A 78 2.03 11.99 -11.40
N THR A 79 2.61 11.30 -12.38
CA THR A 79 1.88 10.39 -13.28
C THR A 79 1.73 8.97 -12.72
N SER A 80 2.65 8.53 -11.84
CA SER A 80 2.51 7.27 -11.11
C SER A 80 1.53 7.44 -9.94
N ASP A 81 0.64 6.47 -9.80
CA ASP A 81 -0.35 6.34 -8.74
C ASP A 81 0.24 5.72 -7.46
N LEU A 82 -0.47 5.91 -6.35
CA LEU A 82 -0.23 5.20 -5.09
C LEU A 82 -1.33 4.17 -4.87
N ASP A 83 -0.94 2.90 -4.83
CA ASP A 83 -1.86 1.79 -4.56
C ASP A 83 -1.85 1.44 -3.08
N LEU A 84 -2.94 1.80 -2.38
CA LEU A 84 -3.19 1.39 -1.02
C LEU A 84 -4.05 0.13 -0.98
N THR A 85 -3.77 -0.75 -0.03
CA THR A 85 -4.64 -1.88 0.28
C THR A 85 -4.91 -1.94 1.77
N PHE A 86 -6.18 -1.80 2.12
CA PHE A 86 -6.69 -1.97 3.47
C PHE A 86 -6.95 -3.45 3.70
N VAL A 87 -6.40 -3.98 4.79
CA VAL A 87 -6.40 -5.39 5.13
C VAL A 87 -7.15 -5.55 6.43
N GLY A 88 -8.35 -6.11 6.36
CA GLY A 88 -9.28 -6.23 7.47
C GLY A 88 -10.65 -6.71 7.03
N ASP A 89 -11.44 -7.24 7.95
CA ASP A 89 -12.80 -7.69 7.66
C ASP A 89 -13.79 -6.51 7.63
N GLU A 90 -13.72 -5.60 8.60
CA GLU A 90 -14.64 -4.46 8.73
C GLU A 90 -14.51 -3.45 7.59
N VAL A 91 -13.29 -3.24 7.07
CA VAL A 91 -13.04 -2.26 6.01
C VAL A 91 -13.72 -2.60 4.69
N LEU A 92 -14.14 -3.86 4.50
CA LEU A 92 -14.92 -4.28 3.33
C LEU A 92 -16.33 -3.70 3.33
N SER A 93 -16.86 -3.31 4.50
CA SER A 93 -18.19 -2.72 4.62
C SER A 93 -18.31 -1.35 3.93
N PHE A 94 -17.19 -0.68 3.67
CA PHE A 94 -17.17 0.58 2.91
C PHE A 94 -17.47 0.40 1.42
N TYR A 95 -17.41 -0.82 0.89
CA TYR A 95 -17.58 -1.09 -0.53
C TYR A 95 -18.98 -1.60 -0.84
N ILE A 96 -19.58 -1.07 -1.91
CA ILE A 96 -20.84 -1.59 -2.45
C ILE A 96 -20.63 -2.97 -3.08
N LEU A 97 -21.72 -3.73 -3.27
CA LEU A 97 -21.66 -5.10 -3.81
C LEU A 97 -20.94 -5.19 -5.17
N ASP A 98 -21.15 -4.23 -6.07
CA ASP A 98 -20.49 -4.18 -7.39
C ASP A 98 -19.02 -3.72 -7.32
N GLY A 99 -18.58 -3.29 -6.14
CA GLY A 99 -17.21 -2.92 -5.80
C GLY A 99 -16.30 -4.12 -5.56
N PHE A 100 -16.74 -5.36 -5.79
CA PHE A 100 -15.95 -6.56 -5.52
C PHE A 100 -15.49 -7.30 -6.79
N TYR A 101 -14.24 -7.75 -6.80
CA TYR A 101 -13.82 -8.83 -7.71
C TYR A 101 -14.27 -10.19 -7.16
N LEU A 102 -14.18 -10.36 -5.85
CA LEU A 102 -14.70 -11.52 -5.12
C LEU A 102 -15.56 -11.02 -3.96
N PRO A 103 -16.90 -11.16 -4.02
CA PRO A 103 -17.81 -10.62 -3.03
C PRO A 103 -17.42 -10.98 -1.59
N GLY A 104 -17.33 -9.96 -0.73
CA GLY A 104 -16.98 -10.11 0.68
C GLY A 104 -15.54 -10.52 0.96
N VAL A 105 -14.66 -10.51 -0.05
CA VAL A 105 -13.26 -10.99 0.09
C VAL A 105 -12.25 -9.99 -0.47
N HIS A 106 -12.44 -9.51 -1.70
CA HIS A 106 -11.48 -8.66 -2.39
C HIS A 106 -12.17 -7.65 -3.31
N THR A 107 -11.87 -6.38 -3.12
CA THR A 107 -12.55 -5.29 -3.81
C THR A 107 -11.85 -4.91 -5.12
N LYS A 108 -12.55 -4.20 -6.00
CA LYS A 108 -11.93 -3.33 -7.00
C LYS A 108 -11.29 -2.13 -6.30
N PRO A 109 -10.29 -1.47 -6.90
CA PRO A 109 -9.74 -0.25 -6.36
C PRO A 109 -10.69 0.93 -6.56
N LEU A 110 -11.02 1.64 -5.49
CA LEU A 110 -11.63 2.97 -5.55
C LEU A 110 -10.61 3.88 -6.25
N SER A 111 -10.96 4.33 -7.44
CA SER A 111 -10.07 5.04 -8.37
C SER A 111 -10.87 5.96 -9.29
N GLU A 112 -10.24 6.63 -10.24
CA GLU A 112 -10.97 7.43 -11.24
C GLU A 112 -11.86 6.58 -12.15
N LYS A 113 -11.52 5.30 -12.35
CA LYS A 113 -12.28 4.38 -13.21
C LYS A 113 -13.54 3.85 -12.52
N ASP A 114 -13.46 3.71 -11.21
CA ASP A 114 -14.51 3.18 -10.35
C ASP A 114 -14.66 4.15 -9.15
N PRO A 115 -15.18 5.37 -9.35
CA PRO A 115 -15.15 6.43 -8.33
C PRO A 115 -16.23 6.30 -7.25
N ASP A 116 -17.27 5.50 -7.50
CA ASP A 116 -18.48 5.37 -6.68
C ASP A 116 -18.59 4.01 -5.96
N ILE A 117 -17.59 3.14 -6.08
CA ILE A 117 -17.64 1.79 -5.51
C ILE A 117 -17.47 1.74 -3.98
N ALA A 118 -16.97 2.81 -3.37
CA ALA A 118 -16.83 2.94 -1.93
C ALA A 118 -17.12 4.39 -1.48
N PRO A 119 -18.40 4.80 -1.44
CA PRO A 119 -18.80 6.19 -1.19
C PRO A 119 -18.22 6.78 0.10
N ASP A 120 -18.14 5.97 1.17
CA ASP A 120 -17.64 6.41 2.47
C ASP A 120 -16.13 6.71 2.47
N LEU A 121 -15.39 6.16 1.50
CA LEU A 121 -13.96 6.38 1.32
C LEU A 121 -13.63 7.50 0.32
N ILE A 122 -14.63 8.06 -0.38
CA ILE A 122 -14.41 9.16 -1.33
C ILE A 122 -13.74 10.37 -0.65
N PRO A 123 -14.22 10.87 0.52
CA PRO A 123 -13.58 12.02 1.18
C PRO A 123 -12.14 11.75 1.59
N LEU A 124 -11.85 10.50 2.02
CA LEU A 124 -10.48 10.09 2.31
C LEU A 124 -9.64 10.14 1.03
N ARG A 125 -10.09 9.50 -0.05
CA ARG A 125 -9.33 9.46 -1.31
C ARG A 125 -9.04 10.87 -1.83
N GLU A 126 -10.03 11.76 -1.85
CA GLU A 126 -9.84 13.15 -2.29
C GLU A 126 -8.79 13.87 -1.46
N LYS A 127 -8.83 13.71 -0.13
CA LYS A 127 -7.83 14.27 0.77
C LYS A 127 -6.44 13.70 0.50
N LEU A 128 -6.31 12.38 0.31
CA LEU A 128 -5.01 11.75 0.02
C LEU A 128 -4.45 12.24 -1.32
N VAL A 129 -5.28 12.30 -2.38
CA VAL A 129 -4.88 12.85 -3.69
C VAL A 129 -4.40 14.29 -3.55
N ALA A 130 -5.09 15.13 -2.78
CA ALA A 130 -4.67 16.52 -2.54
C ALA A 130 -3.32 16.60 -1.80
N MET A 131 -3.03 15.67 -0.89
CA MET A 131 -1.75 15.64 -0.15
C MET A 131 -0.56 15.24 -1.01
N VAL A 132 -0.74 14.29 -1.94
CA VAL A 132 0.35 13.73 -2.76
C VAL A 132 0.37 14.23 -4.20
N THR A 133 -0.64 14.98 -4.62
CA THR A 133 -0.80 15.59 -5.95
C THR A 133 -0.65 14.58 -7.10
N ARG A 134 -1.08 13.34 -6.86
CA ARG A 134 -1.06 12.20 -7.80
C ARG A 134 -2.24 11.27 -7.50
N PRO A 135 -2.63 10.38 -8.43
CA PRO A 135 -3.74 9.48 -8.18
C PRO A 135 -3.45 8.56 -6.98
N VAL A 136 -4.47 8.33 -6.15
CA VAL A 136 -4.44 7.36 -5.06
C VAL A 136 -5.57 6.37 -5.30
N ASN A 137 -5.23 5.08 -5.34
CA ASN A 137 -6.15 3.99 -5.47
C ASN A 137 -6.29 3.29 -4.12
N ILE A 138 -7.52 3.05 -3.67
CA ILE A 138 -7.77 2.36 -2.40
C ILE A 138 -8.45 1.03 -2.71
N GLN A 139 -7.84 -0.07 -2.33
CA GLN A 139 -8.42 -1.41 -2.41
C GLN A 139 -8.60 -1.97 -1.00
N ALA A 140 -9.48 -2.95 -0.83
CA ALA A 140 -9.65 -3.68 0.42
C ALA A 140 -9.62 -5.19 0.21
N THR A 141 -9.16 -5.91 1.23
CA THR A 141 -9.09 -7.37 1.23
C THR A 141 -9.18 -7.93 2.65
N ARG A 142 -9.73 -9.14 2.79
CA ARG A 142 -9.68 -9.86 4.08
C ARG A 142 -8.25 -10.22 4.49
N ASN A 143 -8.02 -10.31 5.80
CA ASN A 143 -6.74 -10.67 6.42
C ASN A 143 -6.14 -11.97 5.87
N PHE A 144 -6.95 -13.04 5.79
CA PHE A 144 -6.47 -14.36 5.34
C PHE A 144 -6.05 -14.38 3.87
N VAL A 145 -6.57 -13.47 3.02
CA VAL A 145 -6.23 -13.42 1.60
C VAL A 145 -4.82 -12.89 1.41
N MET A 146 -4.40 -11.93 2.24
CA MET A 146 -3.02 -11.42 2.23
C MET A 146 -2.04 -12.47 2.77
N GLN A 147 -2.41 -13.26 3.78
CA GLN A 147 -1.60 -14.41 4.21
C GLN A 147 -1.46 -15.46 3.09
N LEU A 148 -2.56 -15.81 2.42
CA LEU A 148 -2.52 -16.75 1.28
C LEU A 148 -1.75 -16.19 0.06
N ARG A 149 -1.75 -14.87 -0.14
CA ARG A 149 -1.00 -14.20 -1.23
C ARG A 149 0.46 -13.91 -0.87
N GLY A 150 0.78 -13.77 0.41
CA GLY A 150 2.14 -13.52 0.93
C GLY A 150 3.12 -14.63 0.55
N ASP A 151 2.61 -15.85 0.41
CA ASP A 151 3.39 -17.02 -0.03
C ASP A 151 3.37 -17.24 -1.56
N TRP A 152 2.55 -16.53 -2.34
CA TRP A 152 2.21 -16.97 -3.71
C TRP A 152 2.65 -16.09 -4.89
N LEU A 153 3.04 -14.82 -4.72
CA LEU A 153 3.35 -13.97 -5.90
C LEU A 153 4.61 -13.11 -5.85
N GLY A 154 5.37 -13.07 -4.74
CA GLY A 154 6.68 -12.39 -4.70
C GLY A 154 6.68 -10.89 -5.02
N GLN A 155 5.51 -10.24 -4.98
CA GLN A 155 5.39 -8.80 -5.22
C GLN A 155 5.62 -8.02 -3.93
N PRO A 156 6.64 -7.14 -3.86
CA PRO A 156 6.94 -6.37 -2.66
C PRO A 156 5.78 -5.45 -2.26
N TYR A 157 5.57 -5.34 -0.94
CA TYR A 157 4.64 -4.40 -0.34
C TYR A 157 5.26 -3.79 0.92
N LEU A 158 4.88 -2.56 1.22
CA LEU A 158 5.31 -1.86 2.42
C LEU A 158 4.14 -1.74 3.41
N SER A 159 4.31 -2.24 4.63
CA SER A 159 3.36 -1.98 5.71
C SER A 159 3.47 -0.53 6.19
N MET A 160 2.37 0.21 6.10
CA MET A 160 2.28 1.60 6.54
C MET A 160 1.64 1.73 7.93
N ILE A 161 0.61 0.93 8.19
CA ILE A 161 -0.20 0.97 9.41
C ILE A 161 -0.50 -0.47 9.83
N GLY A 162 -0.30 -0.78 11.10
CA GLY A 162 -0.49 -2.12 11.65
C GLY A 162 0.45 -3.16 11.02
N LYS A 163 0.24 -4.42 11.37
CA LYS A 163 0.87 -5.56 10.71
C LYS A 163 -0.20 -6.47 10.13
N VAL A 164 0.06 -6.98 8.93
CA VAL A 164 -0.79 -7.97 8.31
C VAL A 164 -0.69 -9.28 9.11
N GLY A 165 -1.81 -9.72 9.71
CA GLY A 165 -1.89 -10.99 10.44
C GLY A 165 -2.00 -10.88 11.96
N ASP A 166 -1.96 -9.68 12.54
CA ASP A 166 -2.14 -9.47 13.99
C ASP A 166 -3.64 -9.37 14.39
N SER A 167 -4.53 -10.20 13.84
CA SER A 167 -5.97 -10.23 14.19
C SER A 167 -6.52 -11.63 14.31
#